data_AF-A0A2R4NU43-F1
#
_entry.id   AF-A0A2R4NU43-F1
#
_cell.length_a   1.000
_cell.length_b   1.000
_cell.length_c   1.000
_cell.angle_alpha   90.00
_cell.angle_beta   90.00
_cell.angle_gamma   90.00
#
_symmetry.space_group_name_H-M   'P 1'
#
loop_
_entity.id
_entity.type
_entity.pdbx_description
1 polymer ?
#
loop_
_entity_poly.entity_id
_entity_poly.type
_entity_poly.pdbx_seq_one_letter_code
_entity_poly.pdbx_strand_id
1 'polypeptide(L)'
;MSGNDFKPQLKFKKSAKKEWDALDAKVRDSFKKKLKKRAQSLEALKPQKHKLSGIERCYKIKLRSDGYRLIYQVTETPNGEFSIVITVITVDRREDVYDTLKIKINKADADILSSLRIIESRSDDDE
;
A
#
# COMPACT_ATOMS: atom_id res chain seq x y z
N MET A 1 6.74 -29.84 -10.59
CA MET A 1 6.90 -28.41 -10.90
C MET A 1 6.08 -27.64 -9.88
N SER A 2 6.66 -27.30 -8.74
CA SER A 2 5.95 -26.52 -7.71
C SER A 2 5.79 -25.10 -8.24
N GLY A 3 4.56 -24.74 -8.60
CA GLY A 3 4.24 -23.38 -9.03
C GLY A 3 4.58 -22.39 -7.91
N ASN A 4 5.11 -21.22 -8.28
CA ASN A 4 5.27 -20.12 -7.34
C ASN A 4 3.89 -19.71 -6.83
N ASP A 5 3.52 -20.16 -5.64
CA ASP A 5 2.26 -19.79 -5.01
C ASP A 5 2.29 -18.31 -4.63
N PHE A 6 1.35 -17.53 -5.17
CA PHE A 6 1.15 -16.14 -4.82
C PHE A 6 0.74 -16.02 -3.35
N LYS A 7 1.64 -15.49 -2.51
CA LYS A 7 1.43 -15.36 -1.06
C LYS A 7 1.46 -13.90 -0.61
N PRO A 8 0.30 -13.22 -0.54
CA PRO A 8 0.24 -11.83 -0.10
C PRO A 8 0.35 -11.71 1.42
N GLN A 9 1.16 -10.76 1.89
CA GLN A 9 1.31 -10.41 3.30
C GLN A 9 0.88 -8.96 3.53
N LEU A 10 -0.06 -8.73 4.46
CA LEU A 10 -0.50 -7.38 4.83
C LEU A 10 0.34 -6.86 6.01
N LYS A 11 0.96 -5.70 5.82
CA LYS A 11 1.69 -4.96 6.86
C LYS A 11 1.12 -3.55 6.99
N PHE A 12 1.30 -2.96 8.16
CA PHE A 12 0.98 -1.56 8.42
C PHE A 12 2.26 -0.84 8.80
N LYS A 13 2.48 0.36 8.27
CA LYS A 13 3.38 1.31 8.92
C LYS A 13 2.84 1.62 10.32
N LYS A 14 3.72 1.91 11.27
CA LYS A 14 3.32 2.19 12.66
C LYS A 14 2.30 3.33 12.75
N SER A 15 2.49 4.39 11.97
CA SER A 15 1.54 5.52 11.87
C SER A 15 0.20 5.09 11.27
N ALA A 16 0.23 4.33 10.17
CA ALA A 16 -0.97 3.80 9.54
C ALA A 16 -1.78 2.86 10.45
N LYS A 17 -1.12 2.10 11.32
CA LYS A 17 -1.80 1.24 12.30
C LYS A 17 -2.60 2.06 13.31
N LYS A 18 -2.04 3.17 13.79
CA LYS A 18 -2.76 4.11 14.68
C LYS A 18 -3.98 4.71 14.00
N GLU A 19 -3.81 5.18 12.77
CA GLU A 19 -4.91 5.71 11.94
C GLU A 19 -6.01 4.65 11.75
N TRP A 20 -5.62 3.42 11.41
CA TRP A 20 -6.53 2.30 11.24
C TRP A 20 -7.31 1.95 12.52
N ASP A 21 -6.63 1.99 13.67
CA ASP A 21 -7.24 1.66 14.96
C ASP A 21 -8.22 2.74 15.43
N ALA A 22 -8.04 3.98 14.97
CA ALA A 22 -8.95 5.10 15.23
C ALA A 22 -10.22 5.08 14.35
N LEU A 23 -10.28 4.24 13.32
CA LEU A 23 -11.47 4.12 12.48
C LEU A 23 -12.61 3.42 13.20
N ASP A 24 -13.84 3.87 12.94
CA ASP A 24 -15.04 3.14 13.30
C ASP A 24 -15.02 1.70 12.76
N ALA A 25 -15.59 0.78 13.54
CA ALA A 25 -15.61 -0.65 13.21
C ALA A 25 -16.16 -0.93 11.80
N LYS A 26 -17.23 -0.23 11.41
CA LYS A 26 -17.85 -0.37 10.09
C LYS A 26 -16.90 0.03 8.95
N VAL A 27 -16.20 1.16 9.10
CA VAL A 27 -15.23 1.64 8.10
C VAL A 27 -14.07 0.66 7.98
N ARG A 28 -13.57 0.19 9.12
CA ARG A 28 -12.51 -0.82 9.21
C ARG A 28 -12.89 -2.10 8.48
N ASP A 29 -14.10 -2.60 8.70
CA ASP A 29 -14.58 -3.84 8.07
C ASP A 29 -14.81 -3.69 6.56
N SER A 30 -15.30 -2.53 6.12
CA SER A 30 -15.38 -2.19 4.71
C SER A 30 -13.99 -2.19 4.04
N PHE A 31 -12.97 -1.66 4.70
CA PHE A 31 -11.59 -1.74 4.19
C PHE A 31 -11.03 -3.17 4.22
N LYS A 32 -11.24 -3.94 5.29
CA LYS A 32 -10.80 -5.35 5.36
C LYS A 32 -11.34 -6.16 4.18
N LYS A 33 -12.63 -6.02 3.86
CA LYS A 33 -13.25 -6.68 2.71
C LYS A 33 -12.57 -6.31 1.40
N LYS A 34 -12.23 -5.03 1.20
CA LYS A 34 -11.54 -4.58 -0.01
C LYS A 34 -10.09 -5.05 -0.06
N LEU A 35 -9.35 -4.98 1.05
CA LEU A 35 -7.98 -5.49 1.15
C LEU A 35 -7.92 -6.99 0.85
N LYS A 36 -8.87 -7.78 1.38
CA LYS A 36 -8.99 -9.21 1.06
C LYS A 36 -9.20 -9.45 -0.43
N LYS A 37 -10.06 -8.67 -1.10
CA LYS A 37 -10.24 -8.74 -2.55
C LYS A 37 -8.98 -8.34 -3.32
N ARG A 38 -8.25 -7.33 -2.84
CA ARG A 38 -6.98 -6.91 -3.45
C ARG A 38 -5.96 -8.03 -3.36
N ALA A 39 -5.87 -8.72 -2.22
CA ALA A 39 -4.95 -9.82 -1.96
C ALA A 39 -5.33 -11.15 -2.65
N GLN A 40 -6.18 -11.17 -3.68
CA GLN A 40 -6.52 -12.42 -4.39
C GLN A 40 -5.56 -12.74 -5.54
N SER A 41 -4.95 -11.72 -6.15
CA SER A 41 -4.00 -11.89 -7.25
C SER A 41 -3.11 -10.64 -7.42
N LEU A 42 -2.02 -10.77 -8.17
CA LEU A 42 -1.16 -9.65 -8.54
C LEU A 42 -1.92 -8.54 -9.30
N GLU A 43 -2.80 -8.92 -10.22
CA GLU A 43 -3.61 -7.97 -10.99
C GLU A 43 -4.58 -7.21 -10.07
N ALA A 44 -5.23 -7.91 -9.14
CA ALA A 44 -6.13 -7.29 -8.18
C ALA A 44 -5.40 -6.32 -7.24
N LEU A 45 -4.13 -6.61 -6.89
CA LEU A 45 -3.24 -5.78 -6.08
C LEU A 45 -2.70 -4.55 -6.81
N LYS A 46 -2.52 -4.60 -8.13
CA LYS A 46 -1.92 -3.52 -8.92
C LYS A 46 -2.92 -2.86 -9.90
N PRO A 47 -4.11 -2.40 -9.44
CA PRO A 47 -5.12 -1.82 -10.30
C PRO A 47 -4.67 -0.45 -10.86
N GLN A 48 -4.39 -0.35 -12.15
CA GLN A 48 -3.85 0.87 -12.77
C GLN A 48 -4.72 2.10 -12.54
N LYS A 49 -6.05 1.96 -12.62
CA LYS A 49 -7.03 3.03 -12.31
C LYS A 49 -6.98 3.59 -10.88
N HIS A 50 -6.22 2.96 -9.99
CA HIS A 50 -6.05 3.40 -8.61
C HIS A 50 -4.58 3.63 -8.23
N LYS A 51 -3.65 3.55 -9.19
CA LYS A 51 -2.26 3.96 -8.98
C LYS A 51 -2.22 5.45 -8.59
N LEU A 52 -1.33 5.81 -7.69
CA LEU A 52 -1.03 7.22 -7.40
C LEU A 52 -0.14 7.79 -8.50
N SER A 53 -0.40 9.04 -8.88
CA SER A 53 0.50 9.78 -9.76
C SER A 53 1.72 10.23 -8.96
N GLY A 54 2.91 10.09 -9.54
CA GLY A 54 4.17 10.55 -8.92
C GLY A 54 4.67 9.73 -7.73
N ILE A 55 4.03 8.60 -7.39
CA ILE A 55 4.50 7.70 -6.33
C ILE A 55 4.37 6.25 -6.82
N GLU A 56 5.51 5.62 -7.03
CA GLU A 56 5.57 4.28 -7.58
C GLU A 56 4.97 3.21 -6.65
N ARG A 57 4.39 2.18 -7.28
CA ARG A 57 3.81 1.00 -6.61
C ARG A 57 2.80 1.33 -5.50
N CYS A 58 2.31 2.57 -5.43
CA CYS A 58 1.31 3.02 -4.48
C CYS A 58 -0.06 3.06 -5.13
N TYR A 59 -1.04 2.49 -4.44
CA TYR A 59 -2.41 2.36 -4.92
C TYR A 59 -3.37 2.79 -3.82
N LYS A 60 -4.60 3.19 -4.22
CA LYS A 60 -5.64 3.64 -3.29
C LYS A 60 -6.90 2.79 -3.31
N ILE A 61 -7.44 2.55 -2.12
CA ILE A 61 -8.79 2.02 -1.91
C ILE A 61 -9.70 3.18 -1.52
N LYS A 62 -10.86 3.29 -2.19
CA LYS A 62 -11.86 4.32 -1.92
C LYS A 62 -13.10 3.70 -1.27
N LEU A 63 -13.53 4.23 -0.13
CA LEU A 63 -14.86 4.04 0.45
C LEU A 63 -15.64 5.33 0.23
N ARG A 64 -16.33 5.43 -0.93
CA ARG A 64 -16.94 6.70 -1.35
C ARG A 64 -18.06 7.14 -0.42
N SER A 65 -18.92 6.21 -0.01
CA SER A 65 -20.06 6.49 0.87
C SER A 65 -19.62 6.86 2.28
N ASP A 66 -18.53 6.26 2.76
CA ASP A 66 -18.02 6.52 4.11
C ASP A 66 -17.04 7.71 4.15
N GLY A 67 -16.64 8.26 2.99
CA GLY A 67 -15.72 9.40 2.94
C GLY A 67 -14.24 9.07 3.19
N TYR A 68 -13.85 7.80 3.23
CA TYR A 68 -12.47 7.39 3.55
C TYR A 68 -11.67 6.91 2.34
N ARG A 69 -10.34 7.02 2.46
CA ARG A 69 -9.38 6.38 1.55
C ARG A 69 -8.24 5.73 2.33
N LEU A 70 -7.76 4.62 1.79
CA LEU A 70 -6.58 3.92 2.26
C LEU A 70 -5.55 3.85 1.14
N ILE A 71 -4.30 4.17 1.47
CA ILE A 71 -3.17 4.12 0.54
C ILE A 71 -2.25 2.98 0.97
N TYR A 72 -1.91 2.12 0.03
CA TYR A 72 -0.99 1.00 0.24
C TYR A 72 0.07 0.93 -0.85
N GLN A 73 1.23 0.41 -0.50
CA GLN A 73 2.34 0.10 -1.39
C GLN A 73 2.42 -1.40 -1.62
N VAL A 74 2.82 -1.82 -2.81
CA VAL A 74 3.07 -3.21 -3.19
C VAL A 74 4.57 -3.44 -3.41
N THR A 75 5.19 -4.29 -2.60
CA THR A 75 6.62 -4.68 -2.75
C THR A 75 6.78 -6.19 -2.82
N GLU A 76 7.94 -6.64 -3.30
CA GLU A 76 8.33 -8.05 -3.37
C GLU A 76 9.32 -8.37 -2.25
N THR A 77 9.22 -9.57 -1.66
CA THR A 77 10.15 -9.99 -0.62
C THR A 77 11.53 -10.32 -1.23
N PRO A 78 12.65 -9.89 -0.60
CA PRO A 78 13.99 -10.11 -1.14
C PRO A 78 14.44 -11.59 -1.23
N ASN A 79 13.76 -12.51 -0.53
CA ASN A 79 14.31 -13.84 -0.21
C ASN A 79 13.95 -14.95 -1.22
N GLY A 80 13.65 -14.65 -2.48
CA GLY A 80 13.40 -15.65 -3.53
C GLY A 80 12.06 -16.40 -3.43
N GLU A 81 11.37 -16.38 -2.29
CA GLU A 81 9.94 -16.67 -2.21
C GLU A 81 9.17 -15.48 -2.81
N PHE A 82 8.35 -15.68 -3.84
CA PHE A 82 7.50 -14.64 -4.45
C PHE A 82 6.32 -14.26 -3.52
N SER A 83 6.63 -13.67 -2.35
CA SER A 83 5.63 -13.10 -1.45
C SER A 83 5.45 -11.61 -1.75
N ILE A 84 4.19 -11.19 -1.87
CA ILE A 84 3.85 -9.79 -2.16
C ILE A 84 3.44 -9.10 -0.89
N VAL A 85 4.17 -8.05 -0.50
CA VAL A 85 3.88 -7.29 0.71
C VAL A 85 3.01 -6.10 0.37
N ILE A 86 1.84 -6.06 0.99
CA ILE A 86 0.91 -4.93 0.96
C ILE A 86 1.20 -4.10 2.20
N THR A 87 1.85 -2.96 2.04
CA THR A 87 2.14 -2.07 3.18
C THR A 87 1.14 -0.92 3.18
N VAL A 88 0.26 -0.87 4.17
CA VAL A 88 -0.62 0.28 4.38
C VAL A 88 0.22 1.47 4.87
N ILE A 89 0.21 2.55 4.09
CA ILE A 89 0.99 3.77 4.34
C ILE A 89 0.17 4.79 5.14
N THR A 90 -1.08 4.96 4.77
CA THR A 90 -2.02 5.82 5.51
C THR A 90 -3.46 5.46 5.21
N VAL A 91 -4.33 5.73 6.18
CA VAL A 91 -5.79 5.69 6.01
C VAL A 91 -6.38 6.92 6.67
N ASP A 92 -7.20 7.65 5.93
CA ASP A 92 -7.74 8.92 6.40
C ASP A 92 -9.00 9.32 5.63
N ARG A 93 -9.64 10.42 6.03
CA ARG A 93 -10.73 11.03 5.29
C ARG A 93 -10.28 11.52 3.92
N ARG A 94 -11.24 11.68 3.03
CA ARG A 94 -11.01 12.02 1.62
C ARG A 94 -10.25 13.34 1.46
N GLU A 95 -10.53 14.29 2.31
CA GLU A 95 -9.95 15.62 2.36
C GLU A 95 -8.51 15.59 2.90
N ASP A 96 -8.22 14.72 3.87
CA ASP A 96 -6.98 14.76 4.65
C ASP A 96 -5.88 13.81 4.10
N VAL A 97 -6.29 12.70 3.48
CA VAL A 97 -5.39 11.56 3.16
C VAL A 97 -4.14 11.91 2.33
N TYR A 98 -4.23 12.88 1.41
CA TYR A 98 -3.10 13.21 0.54
C TYR A 98 -2.11 14.14 1.23
N ASP A 99 -2.57 15.02 2.10
CA ASP A 99 -1.67 15.88 2.87
C ASP A 99 -1.00 15.08 3.98
N THR A 100 -1.74 14.15 4.61
CA THR A 100 -1.16 13.12 5.49
C THR A 100 -0.08 12.31 4.76
N LEU A 101 -0.31 11.89 3.52
CA LEU A 101 0.70 11.19 2.71
C LEU A 101 1.94 12.06 2.44
N LYS A 102 1.76 13.31 2.00
CA LYS A 102 2.88 14.23 1.72
C LYS A 102 3.72 14.46 2.96
N ILE A 103 3.09 14.67 4.12
CA ILE A 103 3.80 14.84 5.39
C ILE A 103 4.64 13.60 5.70
N LYS A 104 4.11 12.39 5.49
CA LYS A 104 4.86 11.15 5.73
C LYS A 104 6.05 10.97 4.78
N ILE A 105 5.88 11.35 3.51
CA ILE A 105 6.97 11.32 2.53
C ILE A 105 8.06 12.37 2.89
N ASN A 106 7.65 13.60 3.19
CA ASN A 106 8.55 14.72 3.46
C ASN A 106 9.25 14.62 4.82
N LYS A 107 8.62 14.04 5.83
CA LYS A 107 9.25 13.80 7.15
C LYS A 107 10.34 12.74 7.11
N ALA A 108 10.74 12.28 5.92
CA ALA A 108 11.67 11.19 5.75
C ALA A 108 11.28 10.03 6.66
N ASP A 109 10.01 9.58 6.56
CA ASP A 109 9.65 8.27 7.11
C ASP A 109 10.64 7.31 6.45
N ALA A 110 11.72 6.98 7.20
CA ALA A 110 12.95 6.40 6.65
C ALA A 110 12.63 5.08 5.95
N ASP A 111 11.52 4.50 6.37
CA ASP A 111 10.84 3.30 5.95
C ASP A 111 10.10 3.43 4.60
N ILE A 112 9.63 4.62 4.23
CA ILE A 112 9.07 4.96 2.91
C ILE A 112 10.20 5.41 1.97
N LEU A 113 11.08 6.29 2.43
CA LEU A 113 12.22 6.76 1.61
C LEU A 113 13.22 5.66 1.29
N SER A 114 13.52 4.74 2.21
CA SER A 114 14.35 3.55 1.92
C SER A 114 13.70 2.69 0.84
N SER A 115 12.40 2.46 0.94
CA SER A 115 11.64 1.70 -0.06
C SER A 115 11.60 2.40 -1.42
N LEU A 116 11.63 3.74 -1.47
CA LEU A 116 11.72 4.52 -2.71
C LEU A 116 13.16 4.53 -3.29
N ARG A 117 14.17 4.75 -2.45
CA ARG A 117 15.60 4.75 -2.86
C ARG A 117 16.06 3.39 -3.39
N ILE A 118 15.58 2.29 -2.80
CA ILE A 118 15.84 0.92 -3.30
C ILE A 118 15.30 0.71 -4.73
N ILE A 119 14.30 1.48 -5.15
CA ILE A 119 13.71 1.40 -6.49
C ILE A 119 14.49 2.27 -7.48
N GLU A 120 14.87 3.49 -7.10
CA GLU A 120 15.71 4.36 -7.94
C GLU A 120 17.02 3.66 -8.32
N SER A 121 17.67 2.99 -7.36
CA SER A 121 18.92 2.23 -7.61
C SER A 121 18.75 0.94 -8.42
N ARG A 122 17.53 0.56 -8.79
CA ARG A 122 17.21 -0.69 -9.52
C ARG A 122 16.79 -0.46 -10.97
N SER A 123 16.91 0.78 -11.45
CA SER A 123 16.42 1.23 -12.75
C SER A 123 17.52 1.45 -13.80
N ASP A 124 18.79 1.19 -13.47
CA ASP A 124 19.95 1.63 -14.29
C ASP A 124 20.84 0.51 -14.86
N ASP A 125 20.47 -0.77 -14.82
CA ASP A 125 21.35 -1.86 -15.35
C ASP A 125 20.58 -2.95 -16.14
N ASP A 126 19.80 -2.57 -17.15
CA ASP A 126 19.39 -3.50 -18.21
C ASP A 126 19.40 -2.77 -19.57
N GLU A 127 20.59 -2.61 -20.14
CA GLU A 127 20.83 -2.47 -21.58
C GLU A 127 21.54 -3.74 -22.09
#